data_AF-A0A2V9U4G8-F1
#
_entry.id   AF-A0A2V9U4G8-F1
#
_cell.length_a   1.000
_cell.length_b   1.000
_cell.length_c   1.000
_cell.angle_alpha   90.00
_cell.angle_beta   90.00
_cell.angle_gamma   90.00
#
_symmetry.space_group_name_H-M   'P 1'
#
loop_
_entity.id
_entity.type
_entity.pdbx_description
1 polymer ?
#
loop_
_entity_poly.entity_id
_entity_poly.type
_entity_poly.pdbx_seq_one_letter_code
_entity_poly.pdbx_strand_id
1 'polypeptide(L)'
;MLFFLWGLGVRETSNMKQTDAAYRDGAYLAKIDVEKGRKAHFSSGRWGTDQDRASFIAGYEHSYKTLMEASKSEPSASELAGYRDGVMDGARHRLAARPFQVSKTENYRKAGGYQANTGLDQQDYRAAYSNGYQEGYYLPQESAELRTISKN
;
A
#
# COMPACT_ATOMS: atom_id res chain seq x y z
N MET A 1 -14.99 44.45 3.67
CA MET A 1 -15.14 43.36 4.65
C MET A 1 -15.80 42.19 3.94
N LEU A 2 -15.00 41.22 3.48
CA LEU A 2 -15.49 39.98 2.87
C LEU A 2 -14.63 38.83 3.39
N PHE A 3 -15.31 37.84 3.97
CA PHE A 3 -14.76 36.76 4.79
C PHE A 3 -14.17 35.61 3.97
N PHE A 4 -13.14 35.01 4.55
CA PHE A 4 -12.46 33.77 4.20
C PHE A 4 -13.39 32.56 4.10
N LEU A 5 -13.15 31.65 3.14
CA LEU A 5 -13.43 30.21 3.27
C LEU A 5 -12.82 29.42 2.10
N TRP A 6 -11.52 29.13 2.19
CA TRP A 6 -10.91 28.02 1.44
C TRP A 6 -9.87 27.38 2.37
N GLY A 7 -10.15 26.18 2.88
CA GLY A 7 -9.23 25.49 3.79
C GLY A 7 -9.79 24.34 4.65
N LEU A 8 -11.08 24.01 4.60
CA LEU A 8 -11.64 22.96 5.46
C LEU A 8 -11.67 21.54 4.87
N GLY A 9 -11.56 21.35 3.55
CA GLY A 9 -11.77 20.02 2.93
C GLY A 9 -10.67 18.97 3.21
N VAL A 10 -9.41 19.38 3.39
CA VAL A 10 -8.28 18.44 3.52
C VAL A 10 -8.08 17.96 4.96
N ARG A 11 -8.46 18.76 5.96
CA ARG A 11 -8.27 18.42 7.39
C ARG A 11 -9.38 17.51 7.95
N GLU A 12 -10.59 17.57 7.41
CA GLU A 12 -11.69 16.70 7.85
C GLU A 12 -11.51 15.25 7.37
N THR A 13 -11.12 15.06 6.10
CA THR A 13 -10.94 13.71 5.54
C THR A 13 -9.77 12.95 6.17
N SER A 14 -8.71 13.65 6.59
CA SER A 14 -7.60 13.04 7.34
C SER A 14 -8.00 12.69 8.78
N ASN A 15 -8.74 13.56 9.47
CA ASN A 15 -9.26 13.29 10.82
C ASN A 15 -10.27 12.13 10.84
N MET A 16 -11.20 12.07 9.88
CA MET A 16 -12.18 10.99 9.78
C MET A 16 -11.50 9.63 9.55
N LYS A 17 -10.44 9.59 8.73
CA LYS A 17 -9.60 8.39 8.55
C LYS A 17 -8.88 7.99 9.84
N GLN A 18 -8.44 8.94 10.67
CA GLN A 18 -7.77 8.62 11.94
C GLN A 18 -8.74 8.05 13.01
N THR A 19 -10.04 8.37 12.91
CA THR A 19 -11.09 7.77 13.75
C THR A 19 -11.59 6.41 13.27
N ASP A 20 -11.25 6.02 12.04
CA ASP A 20 -11.62 4.74 11.42
C ASP A 20 -10.92 3.55 12.12
N ALA A 21 -11.69 2.53 12.48
CA ALA A 21 -11.18 1.31 13.09
C ALA A 21 -10.19 0.58 12.17
N ALA A 22 -10.45 0.56 10.87
CA ALA A 22 -9.61 -0.11 9.89
C ALA A 22 -8.24 0.57 9.78
N TYR A 23 -8.24 1.90 9.71
CA TYR A 23 -7.01 2.68 9.68
C TYR A 23 -6.14 2.45 10.93
N ARG A 24 -6.74 2.54 12.13
CA ARG A 24 -6.00 2.33 13.39
C ARG A 24 -5.40 0.93 13.50
N ASP A 25 -6.14 -0.08 13.05
CA ASP A 25 -5.65 -1.46 13.03
C ASP A 25 -4.50 -1.65 12.03
N GLY A 26 -4.56 -0.98 10.88
CA GLY A 26 -3.43 -0.89 9.93
C GLY A 26 -2.19 -0.29 10.56
N ALA A 27 -2.35 0.86 11.20
CA ALA A 27 -1.27 1.55 11.91
C ALA A 27 -0.66 0.69 13.04
N TYR A 28 -1.51 -0.01 13.80
CA TYR A 28 -1.07 -0.89 14.87
C TYR A 28 -0.27 -2.10 14.37
N LEU A 29 -0.73 -2.74 13.28
CA LEU A 29 0.01 -3.85 12.68
C LEU A 29 1.37 -3.39 12.14
N ALA A 30 1.43 -2.23 11.47
CA ALA A 30 2.67 -1.65 10.99
C ALA A 30 3.68 -1.43 12.12
N LYS A 31 3.23 -0.94 13.29
CA LYS A 31 4.07 -0.79 14.48
C LYS A 31 4.66 -2.14 14.92
N ILE A 32 3.84 -3.19 15.03
CA ILE A 32 4.31 -4.53 15.42
C ILE A 32 5.36 -5.06 14.44
N ASP A 33 5.14 -4.88 13.14
CA ASP A 33 6.07 -5.37 12.13
C ASP A 33 7.40 -4.64 12.19
N VAL A 34 7.40 -3.30 12.34
CA VAL A 34 8.64 -2.52 12.50
C VAL A 34 9.36 -2.87 13.80
N GLU A 35 8.66 -3.00 14.92
CA GLU A 35 9.25 -3.41 16.21
C GLU A 35 9.93 -4.78 16.13
N LYS A 36 9.42 -5.68 15.29
CA LYS A 36 9.97 -7.02 15.06
C LYS A 36 10.98 -7.10 13.93
N GLY A 37 11.33 -5.97 13.30
CA GLY A 37 12.22 -5.92 12.14
C GLY A 37 11.69 -6.69 10.94
N ARG A 38 10.36 -6.79 10.80
CA ARG A 38 9.72 -7.47 9.67
C ARG A 38 9.55 -6.49 8.53
N LYS A 39 9.69 -7.02 7.32
CA LYS A 39 9.37 -6.33 6.08
C LYS A 39 7.88 -6.00 6.02
N ALA A 40 7.53 -4.96 5.27
CA ALA A 40 6.15 -4.57 5.06
C ALA A 40 5.33 -5.76 4.53
N HIS A 41 4.29 -6.13 5.25
CA HIS A 41 3.37 -7.19 4.86
C HIS A 41 2.02 -6.98 5.52
N PHE A 42 0.97 -6.84 4.71
CA PHE A 42 -0.37 -6.64 5.24
C PHE A 42 -1.41 -7.47 4.49
N SER A 43 -2.44 -7.90 5.23
CA SER A 43 -3.59 -8.61 4.70
C SER A 43 -4.87 -7.83 5.01
N SER A 44 -5.37 -7.14 3.99
CA SER A 44 -6.64 -6.40 4.07
C SER A 44 -7.87 -7.32 4.03
N GLY A 45 -7.67 -8.63 3.84
CA GLY A 45 -8.70 -9.67 3.67
C GLY A 45 -9.83 -9.65 4.70
N ARG A 46 -9.52 -9.27 5.95
CA ARG A 46 -10.45 -9.25 7.09
C ARG A 46 -11.53 -8.16 7.02
N TRP A 47 -11.31 -7.12 6.23
CA TRP A 47 -12.20 -5.97 6.16
C TRP A 47 -13.34 -6.19 5.17
N GLY A 48 -14.58 -5.91 5.58
CA GLY A 48 -15.78 -6.30 4.83
C GLY A 48 -16.01 -5.50 3.54
N THR A 49 -15.56 -4.24 3.50
CA THR A 49 -15.76 -3.35 2.35
C THR A 49 -14.44 -2.93 1.72
N ASP A 50 -14.48 -2.56 0.44
CA ASP A 50 -13.31 -1.98 -0.24
C ASP A 50 -12.82 -0.69 0.44
N GLN A 51 -13.73 0.10 0.98
CA GLN A 51 -13.41 1.32 1.71
C GLN A 51 -12.62 1.01 2.98
N ASP A 52 -13.05 0.03 3.78
CA ASP A 52 -12.34 -0.39 4.99
C ASP A 52 -10.96 -0.97 4.64
N ARG A 53 -10.89 -1.75 3.55
CA ARG A 53 -9.61 -2.28 3.03
C ARG A 53 -8.65 -1.16 2.65
N ALA A 54 -9.12 -0.15 1.95
CA ALA A 54 -8.34 1.03 1.59
C ALA A 54 -7.88 1.82 2.83
N SER A 55 -8.78 2.03 3.79
CA SER A 55 -8.47 2.69 5.06
C SER A 55 -7.40 1.94 5.86
N PHE A 56 -7.51 0.62 5.96
CA PHE A 56 -6.52 -0.24 6.61
C PHE A 56 -5.14 -0.14 5.95
N ILE A 57 -5.09 -0.25 4.63
CA ILE A 57 -3.85 -0.14 3.85
C ILE A 57 -3.20 1.24 4.06
N ALA A 58 -3.99 2.31 4.00
CA ALA A 58 -3.51 3.67 4.21
C ALA A 58 -2.92 3.87 5.62
N GLY A 59 -3.56 3.30 6.65
CA GLY A 59 -3.06 3.32 8.03
C GLY A 59 -1.75 2.55 8.18
N TYR A 60 -1.67 1.36 7.59
CA TYR A 60 -0.45 0.55 7.60
C TYR A 60 0.70 1.28 6.91
N GLU A 61 0.52 1.75 5.67
CA GLU A 61 1.55 2.42 4.90
C GLU A 61 2.10 3.67 5.60
N HIS A 62 1.19 4.51 6.11
CA HIS A 62 1.57 5.75 6.78
C HIS A 62 2.45 5.46 8.00
N SER A 63 1.99 4.58 8.89
CA SER A 63 2.74 4.23 10.09
C SER A 63 4.04 3.48 9.80
N TYR A 64 4.03 2.54 8.83
CA TYR A 64 5.23 1.78 8.48
C TYR A 64 6.33 2.71 7.94
N LYS A 65 5.99 3.65 7.04
CA LYS A 65 6.95 4.63 6.50
C LYS A 65 7.49 5.54 7.60
N THR A 66 6.62 6.14 8.42
CA THR A 66 7.04 7.02 9.52
C THR A 66 7.98 6.31 10.51
N LEU A 67 7.74 5.03 10.80
CA LEU A 67 8.57 4.26 11.73
C LEU A 67 9.87 3.75 11.08
N MET A 68 9.88 3.43 9.78
CA MET A 68 11.07 2.97 9.04
C MET A 68 12.02 4.09 8.60
N GLU A 69 11.53 5.31 8.40
CA GLU A 69 12.41 6.47 8.19
C GLU A 69 13.40 6.65 9.34
N ALA A 70 13.07 6.16 10.54
CA ALA A 70 13.99 6.10 11.68
C ALA A 70 15.07 5.00 11.59
N SER A 71 14.88 3.96 10.77
CA SER A 71 15.76 2.77 10.70
C SER A 71 16.64 2.67 9.45
N LYS A 72 16.49 3.57 8.45
CA LYS A 72 17.33 3.70 7.23
C LYS A 72 17.54 2.40 6.42
N SER A 73 16.59 1.46 6.44
CA SER A 73 16.67 0.27 5.59
C SER A 73 16.06 0.54 4.22
N GLU A 74 16.84 0.43 3.17
CA GLU A 74 16.34 0.56 1.78
C GLU A 74 15.70 -0.77 1.31
N PRO A 75 14.60 -0.72 0.54
CA PRO A 75 14.05 -1.91 -0.12
C PRO A 75 15.04 -2.49 -1.13
N SER A 76 15.09 -3.81 -1.24
CA SER A 76 15.86 -4.48 -2.27
C SER A 76 15.28 -4.22 -3.68
N ALA A 77 16.07 -4.50 -4.72
CA ALA A 77 15.60 -4.40 -6.10
C ALA A 77 14.41 -5.33 -6.41
N SER A 78 14.38 -6.53 -5.82
CA SER A 78 13.28 -7.48 -5.99
C SER A 78 12.01 -7.00 -5.30
N GLU A 79 12.11 -6.38 -4.13
CA GLU A 79 10.97 -5.78 -3.42
C GLU A 79 10.39 -4.61 -4.22
N LEU A 80 11.24 -3.71 -4.72
CA LEU A 80 10.80 -2.56 -5.51
C LEU A 80 10.09 -3.01 -6.81
N ALA A 81 10.66 -3.99 -7.51
CA ALA A 81 10.07 -4.55 -8.73
C ALA A 81 8.73 -5.24 -8.44
N GLY A 82 8.69 -6.09 -7.40
CA GLY A 82 7.48 -6.80 -6.99
C GLY A 82 6.35 -5.83 -6.67
N TYR A 83 6.62 -4.84 -5.80
CA TYR A 83 5.64 -3.82 -5.42
C TYR A 83 5.11 -3.06 -6.65
N ARG A 84 5.99 -2.58 -7.54
CA ARG A 84 5.59 -1.86 -8.75
C ARG A 84 4.68 -2.68 -9.65
N ASP A 85 5.05 -3.93 -9.92
CA ASP A 85 4.26 -4.83 -10.77
C ASP A 85 2.90 -5.14 -10.13
N GLY A 86 2.89 -5.35 -8.81
CA GLY A 86 1.68 -5.52 -8.02
C GLY A 86 0.73 -4.34 -8.20
N VAL A 87 1.19 -3.12 -7.97
CA VAL A 87 0.36 -1.90 -8.10
C VAL A 87 -0.25 -1.79 -9.49
N MET A 88 0.53 -2.04 -10.54
CA MET A 88 0.03 -1.98 -11.92
C MET A 88 -1.05 -3.03 -12.20
N ASP A 89 -0.84 -4.28 -11.78
CA ASP A 89 -1.82 -5.36 -11.99
C ASP A 89 -3.08 -5.17 -11.14
N GLY A 90 -2.93 -4.75 -9.88
CA GLY A 90 -4.04 -4.43 -9.00
C GLY A 90 -4.93 -3.33 -9.57
N ALA A 91 -4.31 -2.22 -10.01
CA ALA A 91 -5.02 -1.11 -10.64
C ALA A 91 -5.71 -1.52 -11.94
N ARG A 92 -5.04 -2.29 -12.80
CA ARG A 92 -5.63 -2.83 -14.03
C ARG A 92 -6.84 -3.72 -13.73
N HIS A 93 -6.75 -4.60 -12.75
CA HIS A 93 -7.87 -5.46 -12.36
C HIS A 93 -9.04 -4.66 -11.80
N ARG A 94 -8.77 -3.64 -10.97
CA ARG A 94 -9.79 -2.72 -10.46
C ARG A 94 -10.51 -1.98 -11.59
N LEU A 95 -9.75 -1.39 -12.53
CA LEU A 95 -10.29 -0.66 -13.68
C LEU A 95 -11.12 -1.56 -14.61
N ALA A 96 -10.72 -2.83 -14.75
CA ALA A 96 -11.45 -3.82 -15.53
C ALA A 96 -12.63 -4.46 -14.78
N ALA A 97 -12.95 -3.99 -13.56
CA ALA A 97 -13.96 -4.59 -12.66
C ALA A 97 -13.77 -6.10 -12.45
N ARG A 98 -12.53 -6.58 -12.53
CA ARG A 98 -12.19 -7.98 -12.26
C ARG A 98 -12.13 -8.20 -10.75
N PRO A 99 -12.55 -9.37 -10.25
CA PRO A 99 -12.39 -9.69 -8.84
C PRO A 99 -10.91 -9.69 -8.43
N PHE A 100 -10.66 -9.43 -7.15
CA PHE A 100 -9.32 -9.46 -6.55
C PHE A 100 -8.69 -10.85 -6.71
N GLN A 101 -7.54 -10.94 -7.41
CA GLN A 101 -6.89 -12.22 -7.75
C GLN A 101 -5.35 -12.14 -7.79
N VAL A 102 -4.73 -11.79 -6.65
CA VAL A 102 -3.27 -11.62 -6.52
C VAL A 102 -2.46 -12.83 -7.02
N SER A 103 -2.85 -14.05 -6.65
CA SER A 103 -2.04 -15.26 -6.91
C SER A 103 -2.15 -15.81 -8.34
N LYS A 104 -3.08 -15.27 -9.13
CA LYS A 104 -3.38 -15.75 -10.48
C LYS A 104 -2.69 -14.95 -11.58
N THR A 105 -2.11 -13.79 -11.25
CA THR A 105 -1.38 -12.98 -12.22
C THR A 105 -0.12 -13.71 -12.69
N GLU A 106 0.31 -13.41 -13.91
CA GLU A 106 1.54 -14.00 -14.46
C GLU A 106 2.77 -13.51 -13.68
N ASN A 107 2.81 -12.22 -13.34
CA ASN A 107 3.87 -11.61 -12.55
C ASN A 107 4.03 -12.29 -11.17
N TYR A 108 2.93 -12.58 -10.47
CA TYR A 108 3.00 -13.32 -9.20
C TYR A 108 3.44 -14.77 -9.39
N ARG A 109 2.90 -15.47 -10.41
CA ARG A 109 3.19 -16.90 -10.62
C ARG A 109 4.63 -17.15 -11.04
N LYS A 110 5.14 -16.32 -11.95
CA LYS A 110 6.50 -16.42 -12.49
C LYS A 110 7.55 -15.72 -11.63
N ALA A 111 7.15 -14.75 -10.81
CA ALA A 111 7.96 -14.00 -9.83
C ALA A 111 9.47 -14.13 -10.07
N GLY A 112 10.01 -13.29 -10.96
CA GLY A 112 11.41 -13.41 -11.40
C GLY A 112 11.72 -12.91 -12.82
N GLY A 113 10.93 -11.98 -13.38
CA GLY A 113 11.29 -11.33 -14.66
C GLY A 113 12.54 -10.44 -14.56
N TYR A 114 12.89 -10.03 -13.33
CA TYR A 114 14.15 -9.38 -12.96
C TYR A 114 15.02 -10.46 -12.34
N GLN A 115 16.17 -10.81 -12.97
CA GLN A 115 17.17 -11.82 -12.58
C GLN A 115 17.09 -12.25 -11.10
N ALA A 116 16.18 -13.16 -10.77
CA ALA A 116 16.07 -13.73 -9.43
C ALA A 116 17.23 -14.71 -9.29
N ASN A 117 18.36 -14.21 -8.82
CA ASN A 117 19.59 -14.99 -8.69
C ASN A 117 19.45 -16.05 -7.58
N THR A 118 18.46 -15.91 -6.69
CA THR A 118 18.17 -16.84 -5.58
C THR A 118 16.67 -17.01 -5.30
N GLY A 119 16.30 -18.07 -4.56
CA GLY A 119 14.92 -18.28 -4.10
C GLY A 119 14.42 -17.25 -3.08
N LEU A 120 15.33 -16.56 -2.38
CA LEU A 120 15.01 -15.46 -1.45
C LEU A 120 14.49 -14.23 -2.23
N ASP A 121 15.10 -13.90 -3.36
CA ASP A 121 14.66 -12.80 -4.23
C ASP A 121 13.23 -13.00 -4.72
N GLN A 122 12.86 -14.25 -5.00
CA GLN A 122 11.51 -14.60 -5.43
C GLN A 122 10.48 -14.45 -4.30
N GLN A 123 10.83 -14.80 -3.06
CA GLN A 123 9.96 -14.62 -1.91
C GLN A 123 9.72 -13.13 -1.62
N ASP A 124 10.80 -12.35 -1.62
CA ASP A 124 10.75 -10.90 -1.44
C ASP A 124 9.91 -10.21 -2.52
N TYR A 125 10.10 -10.60 -3.78
CA TYR A 125 9.29 -10.12 -4.90
C TYR A 125 7.81 -10.43 -4.67
N ARG A 126 7.43 -11.67 -4.33
CA ARG A 126 6.03 -12.06 -4.15
C ARG A 126 5.37 -11.36 -2.96
N ALA A 127 6.10 -11.18 -1.88
CA ALA A 127 5.63 -10.46 -0.71
C ALA A 127 5.32 -8.99 -1.07
N ALA A 128 6.28 -8.31 -1.70
CA ALA A 128 6.12 -6.92 -2.13
C ALA A 128 5.03 -6.77 -3.20
N TYR A 129 4.95 -7.71 -4.16
CA TYR A 129 3.89 -7.79 -5.15
C TYR A 129 2.51 -7.88 -4.53
N SER A 130 2.35 -8.69 -3.48
CA SER A 130 1.05 -8.86 -2.83
C SER A 130 0.57 -7.59 -2.13
N ASN A 131 1.50 -6.81 -1.55
CA ASN A 131 1.18 -5.50 -0.99
C ASN A 131 0.81 -4.51 -2.10
N GLY A 132 1.66 -4.40 -3.13
CA GLY A 132 1.42 -3.51 -4.26
C GLY A 132 0.10 -3.81 -4.96
N TYR A 133 -0.24 -5.09 -5.16
CA TYR A 133 -1.49 -5.51 -5.77
C TYR A 133 -2.71 -5.07 -4.97
N GLN A 134 -2.66 -5.20 -3.64
CA GLN A 134 -3.73 -4.69 -2.77
C GLN A 134 -3.86 -3.17 -2.86
N GLU A 135 -2.74 -2.45 -2.85
CA GLU A 135 -2.76 -0.99 -2.97
C GLU A 135 -3.35 -0.53 -4.30
N GLY A 136 -2.86 -1.05 -5.42
CA GLY A 136 -3.39 -0.70 -6.74
C GLY A 136 -4.87 -1.07 -6.90
N TYR A 137 -5.31 -2.14 -6.23
CA TYR A 137 -6.69 -2.61 -6.35
C TYR A 137 -7.69 -1.83 -5.47
N TYR A 138 -7.30 -1.42 -4.26
CA TYR A 138 -8.19 -0.79 -3.28
C TYR A 138 -8.00 0.72 -3.12
N LEU A 139 -6.80 1.28 -3.35
CA LEU A 139 -6.58 2.72 -3.17
C LEU A 139 -7.05 3.51 -4.41
N PRO A 140 -7.87 4.56 -4.25
CA PRO A 140 -8.26 5.46 -5.33
C PRO A 140 -7.05 6.22 -5.90
N GLN A 141 -6.99 6.40 -7.23
CA GLN A 141 -5.90 7.12 -7.92
C GLN A 141 -5.70 8.58 -7.46
N GLU A 142 -6.71 9.24 -6.89
CA GLU A 142 -6.57 10.57 -6.27
C GLU A 142 -5.44 10.61 -5.22
N SER A 143 -5.23 9.51 -4.50
CA SER A 143 -4.13 9.39 -3.53
C SER A 143 -2.75 9.20 -4.18
N ALA A 144 -2.70 8.70 -5.42
CA ALA A 144 -1.48 8.60 -6.21
C ALA A 144 -1.14 9.94 -6.91
N GLU A 145 -2.14 10.71 -7.33
CA GLU A 145 -1.96 12.05 -7.90
C GLU A 145 -1.53 13.09 -6.84
N LEU A 146 -2.04 13.00 -5.61
CA LEU A 146 -1.55 13.83 -4.50
C LEU A 146 -0.07 13.56 -4.17
N ARG A 147 0.42 12.33 -4.40
CA ARG A 147 1.83 11.96 -4.22
C ARG A 147 2.73 12.49 -5.35
N THR A 148 2.21 12.71 -6.56
CA THR A 148 2.97 13.31 -7.67
C THR A 148 2.95 14.84 -7.65
N ILE A 149 1.86 15.46 -7.19
CA ILE A 149 1.77 16.93 -7.09
C ILE A 149 2.64 17.48 -5.94
N SER A 150 2.86 16.72 -4.87
CA SER A 150 3.74 17.13 -3.75
C SER A 150 5.24 17.15 -4.08
N LYS A 151 5.65 16.77 -5.29
CA LYS A 151 7.05 16.76 -5.74
C LYS A 151 7.39 17.87 -6.76
N ASN A 152 6.48 18.81 -7.01
CA ASN A 152 6.73 19.99 -7.83
C ASN A 152 6.79 21.26 -6.99
#